data_AF-R6XVG8-F1
#
_entry.id   AF-R6XVG8-F1
#
_cell.length_a   1.000
_cell.length_b   1.000
_cell.length_c   1.000
_cell.angle_alpha   90.00
_cell.angle_beta   90.00
_cell.angle_gamma   90.00
#
_symmetry.space_group_name_H-M   'P 1'
#
loop_
_entity.id
_entity.type
_entity.pdbx_description
1 polymer ?
#
loop_
_entity_poly.entity_id
_entity_poly.type
_entity_poly.pdbx_seq_one_letter_code
_entity_poly.pdbx_strand_id
1 'polypeptide(L)' 'MKILLAEDDINLGKLLSMLLKKQNITVNWVQDGEAAYDAVYAVCL' A
#
# COMPACT_ATOMS: atom_id res chain seq x y z
N MET A 1 -7.02 6.94 8.86
CA MET A 1 -5.59 6.58 8.67
C MET A 1 -5.38 6.18 7.22
N LYS A 2 -4.23 6.54 6.65
CA LYS A 2 -3.80 6.12 5.31
C LYS A 2 -2.54 5.27 5.46
N ILE A 3 -2.58 4.05 4.95
CA ILE A 3 -1.48 3.07 5.03
C ILE A 3 -0.93 2.86 3.62
N LEU A 4 0.39 2.85 3.49
CA LEU A 4 1.08 2.33 2.31
C LEU A 4 1.45 0.88 2.61
N LEU A 5 0.91 -0.06 1.84
CA LEU A 5 1.26 -1.47 1.91
C LEU A 5 2.25 -1.74 0.78
N ALA A 6 3.46 -2.16 1.11
CA ALA A 6 4.45 -2.63 0.13
C ALA A 6 4.55 -4.15 0.26
N GLU A 7 3.96 -4.86 -0.68
CA GLU A 7 3.86 -6.32 -0.66
C GLU A 7 3.95 -6.85 -2.10
N ASP A 8 4.91 -7.73 -2.37
CA ASP A 8 5.19 -8.30 -3.68
C ASP A 8 4.22 -9.43 -4.05
N ASP A 9 3.76 -10.21 -3.07
CA ASP A 9 2.75 -11.26 -3.30
C ASP A 9 1.34 -10.68 -3.50
N ILE A 10 0.77 -11.00 -4.67
CA ILE A 10 -0.53 -10.49 -5.10
C ILE A 10 -1.70 -10.98 -4.22
N ASN A 11 -1.66 -12.25 -3.80
CA ASN A 11 -2.74 -12.86 -3.03
C ASN A 11 -2.73 -12.32 -1.60
N LEU A 12 -1.54 -12.21 -1.01
CA LEU A 12 -1.36 -11.65 0.32
C LEU A 12 -1.70 -10.16 0.36
N GLY A 13 -1.22 -9.37 -0.61
CA GLY A 13 -1.53 -7.95 -0.73
C GLY A 13 -3.03 -7.70 -0.91
N LYS A 14 -3.73 -8.51 -1.71
CA LYS A 14 -5.19 -8.45 -1.84
C LYS A 14 -5.90 -8.74 -0.52
N LEU A 15 -5.53 -9.82 0.17
CA LEU A 15 -6.14 -10.20 1.45
C LEU A 15 -5.99 -9.08 2.49
N LEU A 16 -4.77 -8.56 2.67
CA LEU A 16 -4.48 -7.46 3.59
C LEU A 16 -5.25 -6.19 3.21
N SER A 17 -5.24 -5.81 1.93
CA SER A 17 -5.98 -4.64 1.47
C SER A 17 -7.49 -4.74 1.73
N MET A 18 -8.07 -5.94 1.58
CA MET A 18 -9.48 -6.18 1.87
C MET A 18 -9.78 -6.10 3.37
N LEU A 19 -8.93 -6.68 4.22
CA LEU A 19 -9.09 -6.63 5.68
C LEU A 19 -9.01 -5.20 6.20
N LEU A 20 -8.03 -4.42 5.73
CA LEU A 20 -7.83 -3.03 6.13
C LEU A 20 -8.95 -2.12 5.61
N LYS A 21 -9.42 -2.32 4.38
CA LYS A 21 -10.59 -1.60 3.85
C LYS A 21 -11.86 -1.88 4.67
N LYS A 22 -12.06 -3.10 5.16
CA LYS A 22 -13.20 -3.43 6.05
C LYS A 22 -13.15 -2.66 7.38
N GLN A 23 -11.96 -2.28 7.84
CA GLN A 23 -11.79 -1.42 9.01
C GLN A 23 -11.86 0.08 8.68
N ASN A 24 -12.33 0.44 7.48
CA ASN A 24 -12.42 1.81 7.00
C ASN A 24 -11.05 2.51 6.90
N ILE A 25 -9.98 1.73 6.69
CA ILE A 25 -8.62 2.22 6.51
C ILE A 25 -8.31 2.30 5.01
N THR A 26 -7.83 3.46 4.57
CA THR A 26 -7.39 3.65 3.18
C THR A 26 -6.02 3.03 3.00
N VAL A 27 -5.91 2.03 2.12
CA VAL A 27 -4.64 1.37 1.78
C VAL A 27 -4.24 1.73 0.37
N ASN A 28 -3.01 2.21 0.22
CA ASN A 28 -2.33 2.34 -1.04
C ASN A 28 -1.37 1.15 -1.15
N TRP A 29 -1.63 0.22 -2.06
CA TRP A 29 -0.80 -0.99 -2.21
C TRP A 29 0.14 -0.83 -3.39
N VAL A 30 1.42 -1.11 -3.14
CA VAL A 30 2.50 -1.12 -4.12
C VAL A 30 3.20 -2.48 -4.04
N GLN A 31 3.68 -2.97 -5.19
CA GLN A 31 4.37 -4.26 -5.28
C GLN A 31 5.88 -4.09 -5.36
N ASP A 32 6.33 -2.94 -5.88
CA ASP A 32 7.74 -2.64 -6.09
C ASP A 32 8.28 -1.72 -4.98
N GLY A 33 9.51 -1.99 -4.54
CA GLY A 33 10.19 -1.16 -3.54
C GLY A 33 10.47 0.26 -4.01
N GLU A 34 10.79 0.44 -5.30
CA GLU A 34 10.93 1.78 -5.91
C GLU A 34 9.60 2.53 -5.91
N ALA A 35 8.50 1.87 -6.29
CA ALA A 35 7.18 2.46 -6.23
C ALA A 35 6.76 2.82 -4.79
N ALA A 36 7.20 2.05 -3.79
CA ALA A 36 7.00 2.40 -2.38
C ALA A 36 7.79 3.65 -1.98
N TYR A 37 9.04 3.74 -2.42
CA TYR A 37 9.87 4.91 -2.16
C TYR A 37 9.28 6.16 -2.82
N ASP A 38 8.91 6.07 -4.10
CA ASP A 38 8.25 7.17 -4.83
C ASP A 38 6.93 7.57 -4.17
N ALA A 39 6.10 6.61 -3.76
CA ALA A 39 4.81 6.91 -3.13
C ALA A 39 4.94 7.68 -1.79
N VAL A 40 6.09 7.57 -1.11
CA VAL A 40 6.37 8.29 0.14
C VAL A 40 7.08 9.62 -0.12
N TYR A 41 8.07 9.64 -1.00
CA TYR A 41 8.99 10.75 -1.15
C TYR A 41 8.72 11.65 -2.36
N ALA A 42 7.94 11.22 -3.36
CA ALA A 42 7.63 12.03 -4.55
C ALA A 42 6.70 13.24 -4.26
N VAL A 43 6.20 13.40 -3.05
CA VAL A 43 5.34 14.52 -2.64
C VAL A 43 6.14 15.80 -2.33
N CYS A 44 7.47 15.82 -2.51
CA CYS A 44 8.32 16.96 -2.14
C CYS A 44 9.01 17.70 -3.31
N LEU A 45 8.47 17.66 -4.53
CA LEU A 45 8.92 18.47 -5.68
C LEU A 45 7.78 19.33 -6.25
#